data_AF-A0A3N5K1R8-F1
#
_entry.id   AF-A0A3N5K1R8-F1
#
_cell.length_a   1.000
_cell.length_b   1.000
_cell.length_c   1.000
_cell.angle_alpha   90.00
_cell.angle_beta   90.00
_cell.angle_gamma   90.00
#
_symmetry.space_group_name_H-M   'P 1'
#
loop_
_entity.id
_entity.type
_entity.pdbx_description
1 polymer ?
#
loop_
_entity_poly.entity_id
_entity_poly.type
_entity_poly.pdbx_seq_one_letter_code
_entity_poly.pdbx_strand_id
1 'polypeptide(L)'
;LARIPKFVFINDETFHAELEVFHFGRHPLKNISSQWKITDSKGTVIAQGSLKERDIPIDNCIPLGNVSLPLSKITKAEKLNLEVAVDHHMNNWDFWVYPAEHPTLNKGDIYFCNKLDEKAESILNDGGKVFLSAAGIVENGKDVVQYFNPVFWNTSWFKMRPPHTLGMLCNPQHPAFTNFPTEFHSNLQWWEILDRQQVMNLELFPSKFKPLIQPIDTWFLNRRLAVLFEAKVGKGKLMVCSADLQNNLNERPAAKQLLYSLTKYMFSGKFNPKVEVDYAVVAELFEKKERPPAIKFYTTQSTDDLKPNIK
;
A
#
# COMPACT_ATOMS: atom_id res chain seq x y z
N LEU A 1 -3.75 11.06 -22.08
CA LEU A 1 -2.80 10.25 -21.30
C LEU A 1 -1.66 11.16 -20.85
N ALA A 2 -1.23 11.04 -19.59
CA ALA A 2 0.05 11.55 -19.14
C ALA A 2 1.04 10.37 -19.08
N ARG A 3 2.13 10.43 -19.85
CA ARG A 3 3.22 9.46 -19.78
C ARG A 3 4.14 9.89 -18.66
N ILE A 4 3.98 9.25 -17.51
CA ILE A 4 4.76 9.53 -16.30
C ILE A 4 5.66 8.31 -16.05
N PRO A 5 7.00 8.46 -15.98
CA PRO A 5 7.92 7.32 -15.85
C PRO A 5 7.73 6.52 -14.56
N LYS A 6 7.31 7.20 -13.48
CA LYS A 6 7.03 6.62 -12.16
C LYS A 6 6.05 7.49 -11.40
N PHE A 7 5.43 6.94 -10.36
CA PHE A 7 4.44 7.64 -9.55
C PHE A 7 4.92 7.99 -8.14
N VAL A 8 6.12 7.54 -7.76
CA VAL A 8 6.74 7.89 -6.49
C VAL A 8 8.07 8.57 -6.75
N PHE A 9 8.22 9.76 -6.18
CA PHE A 9 9.38 10.63 -6.33
C PHE A 9 9.96 10.98 -4.96
N ILE A 10 11.26 11.29 -4.94
CA ILE A 10 11.90 12.04 -3.87
C ILE A 10 12.00 13.52 -4.27
N ASN A 11 12.05 14.40 -3.29
CA ASN A 11 11.87 15.84 -3.51
C ASN A 11 13.08 16.55 -4.14
N ASP A 12 14.23 15.89 -4.27
CA ASP A 12 15.38 16.35 -5.06
C ASP A 12 15.27 16.01 -6.55
N GLU A 13 14.18 15.36 -6.97
CA GLU A 13 13.88 15.08 -8.38
C GLU A 13 13.07 16.20 -9.07
N THR A 14 12.90 16.04 -10.38
CA THR A 14 11.96 16.82 -11.19
C THR A 14 10.87 15.90 -11.70
N PHE A 15 9.61 16.27 -11.46
CA PHE A 15 8.47 15.59 -12.05
C PHE A 15 8.38 15.91 -13.54
N HIS A 16 8.25 14.88 -14.37
CA HIS A 16 8.10 14.99 -15.81
C HIS A 16 6.90 14.18 -16.30
N ALA A 17 6.08 14.80 -17.14
CA ALA A 17 4.97 14.14 -17.83
C ALA A 17 4.86 14.62 -19.27
N GLU A 18 4.82 13.68 -20.21
CA GLU A 18 4.45 13.97 -21.61
C GLU A 18 2.95 13.79 -21.77
N LEU A 19 2.29 14.79 -22.33
CA LEU A 19 0.84 14.82 -22.46
C LEU A 19 0.43 14.51 -23.90
N GLU A 20 -0.48 13.57 -24.04
CA GLU A 20 -1.11 13.22 -25.31
C GLU A 20 -2.63 13.05 -25.13
N VAL A 21 -3.38 13.20 -26.22
CA VAL A 21 -4.82 13.02 -26.24
C VAL A 21 -5.21 12.07 -27.36
N PHE A 22 -6.25 11.27 -27.12
CA PHE A 22 -7.01 10.64 -28.18
C PHE A 22 -8.37 11.34 -28.26
N HIS A 23 -8.83 11.61 -29.47
CA HIS A 23 -10.11 12.25 -29.74
C HIS A 23 -10.85 11.47 -30.81
N PHE A 24 -11.97 10.84 -30.41
CA PHE A 24 -12.88 10.13 -31.32
C PHE A 24 -14.28 10.76 -31.30
N GLY A 25 -14.34 12.09 -31.14
CA GLY A 25 -15.59 12.84 -31.18
C GLY A 25 -16.12 13.03 -32.61
N ARG A 26 -17.31 13.65 -32.71
CA ARG A 26 -18.00 13.87 -34.00
C ARG A 26 -17.23 14.77 -34.97
N HIS A 27 -16.51 15.77 -34.44
CA HIS A 27 -15.76 16.75 -35.22
C HIS A 27 -14.39 17.03 -34.58
N PRO A 28 -13.35 17.39 -35.37
CA PRO A 28 -12.10 17.91 -34.83
C PRO A 28 -12.31 19.11 -33.91
N LEU A 29 -11.51 19.22 -32.86
CA LEU A 29 -11.50 20.40 -32.00
C LEU A 29 -10.57 21.46 -32.60
N LYS A 30 -10.98 22.73 -32.54
CA LYS A 30 -10.27 23.85 -33.16
C LYS A 30 -9.77 24.83 -32.11
N ASN A 31 -8.56 25.35 -32.31
CA ASN A 31 -7.95 26.39 -31.45
C ASN A 31 -7.96 26.03 -29.96
N ILE A 32 -7.59 24.79 -29.60
CA ILE A 32 -7.60 24.32 -28.22
C ILE A 32 -6.30 24.70 -27.52
N SER A 33 -6.41 25.47 -26.43
CA SER A 33 -5.33 25.70 -25.47
C SER A 33 -5.58 24.89 -24.20
N SER A 34 -5.02 23.68 -24.15
CA SER A 34 -5.13 22.78 -23.01
C SER A 34 -4.45 23.38 -21.77
N GLN A 35 -5.05 23.18 -20.61
CA GLN A 35 -4.56 23.68 -19.33
C GLN A 35 -4.11 22.51 -18.46
N TRP A 36 -3.13 22.75 -17.61
CA TRP A 36 -2.72 21.79 -16.59
C TRP A 36 -2.52 22.48 -15.24
N LYS A 37 -2.78 21.74 -14.17
CA LYS A 37 -2.45 22.15 -12.81
C LYS A 37 -1.99 20.95 -11.99
N ILE A 38 -1.11 21.21 -11.03
CA ILE A 38 -0.70 20.25 -10.02
C ILE A 38 -1.21 20.77 -8.68
N THR A 39 -1.98 19.95 -7.96
CA THR A 39 -2.52 20.30 -6.65
C THR A 39 -2.07 19.33 -5.57
N ASP A 40 -2.07 19.80 -4.32
CA ASP A 40 -1.98 18.91 -3.15
C ASP A 40 -3.33 18.23 -2.85
N SER A 41 -3.33 17.34 -1.85
CA SER A 41 -4.54 16.64 -1.36
C SER A 41 -5.64 17.56 -0.78
N LYS A 42 -5.33 18.83 -0.52
CA LYS A 42 -6.29 19.84 -0.03
C LYS A 42 -6.84 20.71 -1.17
N GLY A 43 -6.37 20.49 -2.40
CA GLY A 43 -6.73 21.29 -3.58
C GLY A 43 -5.91 22.58 -3.73
N THR A 44 -4.86 22.77 -2.93
CA THR A 44 -3.94 23.91 -3.10
C THR A 44 -3.16 23.74 -4.39
N VAL A 45 -3.17 24.75 -5.26
CA VAL A 45 -2.38 24.73 -6.49
C VAL A 45 -0.90 24.92 -6.18
N ILE A 46 -0.09 23.93 -6.56
CA ILE A 46 1.37 23.93 -6.43
C ILE A 46 2.03 24.54 -7.67
N ALA A 47 1.50 24.21 -8.85
CA ALA A 47 1.95 24.72 -10.13
C ALA A 47 0.81 24.63 -11.16
N GLN A 48 0.82 25.48 -12.17
CA GLN A 48 -0.14 25.41 -13.28
C GLN A 48 0.45 26.06 -14.54
N GLY A 49 -0.15 25.76 -15.69
CA GLY A 49 0.23 26.37 -16.95
C GLY A 49 -0.71 26.00 -18.09
N SER A 50 -0.46 26.62 -19.24
CA SER A 50 -1.16 26.38 -20.49
C SER A 50 -0.22 25.76 -21.51
N LEU A 51 -0.74 24.86 -22.33
CA LEU A 51 -0.04 24.32 -23.49
C LEU A 51 -0.32 25.19 -24.72
N LYS A 52 0.57 25.08 -25.71
CA LYS A 52 0.44 25.82 -26.97
C LYS A 52 -0.87 25.47 -27.66
N GLU A 53 -1.59 26.50 -28.09
CA GLU A 53 -2.83 26.34 -28.85
C GLU A 53 -2.63 25.49 -30.11
N ARG A 54 -3.57 24.57 -30.36
CA ARG A 54 -3.61 23.73 -31.57
C ARG A 54 -4.98 23.17 -31.87
N ASP A 55 -5.16 22.77 -33.13
CA ASP A 55 -6.25 21.90 -33.54
C ASP A 55 -5.97 20.46 -33.07
N ILE A 56 -7.03 19.76 -32.69
CA ILE A 56 -6.99 18.34 -32.29
C ILE A 56 -7.83 17.56 -33.31
N PRO A 57 -7.19 16.80 -34.22
CA PRO A 57 -7.91 15.96 -35.18
C PRO A 57 -8.64 14.81 -34.50
N ILE A 58 -9.47 14.11 -35.26
CA ILE A 58 -10.04 12.82 -34.83
C ILE A 58 -8.95 11.76 -35.02
N ASP A 59 -8.19 11.47 -33.97
CA ASP A 59 -7.09 10.52 -33.98
C ASP A 59 -6.68 10.10 -32.54
N ASN A 60 -5.72 9.19 -32.41
CA ASN A 60 -5.07 8.83 -31.15
C ASN A 60 -3.64 9.36 -31.05
N CYS A 61 -3.05 9.27 -29.86
CA CYS A 61 -1.64 9.60 -29.62
C CYS A 61 -1.25 11.03 -30.06
N ILE A 62 -2.19 11.98 -30.05
CA ILE A 62 -1.95 13.35 -30.47
C ILE A 62 -1.16 14.06 -29.36
N PRO A 63 0.08 14.50 -29.60
CA PRO A 63 0.86 15.16 -28.56
C PRO A 63 0.23 16.50 -28.20
N LEU A 64 0.29 16.89 -26.92
CA LEU A 64 -0.17 18.19 -26.42
C LEU A 64 1.00 19.04 -25.91
N GLY A 65 2.02 18.42 -25.33
CA GLY A 65 3.19 19.10 -24.75
C GLY A 65 3.68 18.39 -23.50
N ASN A 66 4.55 19.05 -22.73
CA ASN A 66 5.20 18.47 -21.56
C ASN A 66 4.96 19.32 -20.31
N VAL A 67 4.88 18.66 -19.16
CA VAL A 67 4.88 19.27 -17.83
C VAL A 67 6.19 18.93 -17.14
N SER A 68 6.82 19.94 -16.54
CA SER A 68 8.07 19.80 -15.79
C SER A 68 7.99 20.62 -14.50
N LEU A 69 8.22 19.99 -13.36
CA LEU A 69 8.16 20.64 -12.05
C LEU A 69 9.29 20.15 -11.13
N PRO A 70 10.26 21.02 -10.78
CA PRO A 70 11.22 20.72 -9.72
C PRO A 70 10.50 20.50 -8.38
N LEU A 71 10.81 19.40 -7.69
CA LEU A 71 10.09 18.99 -6.49
C LEU A 71 10.69 19.53 -5.19
N SER A 72 11.76 20.32 -5.26
CA SER A 72 12.56 20.77 -4.10
C SER A 72 11.79 21.57 -3.06
N LYS A 73 10.65 22.15 -3.44
CA LYS A 73 9.75 22.87 -2.52
C LYS A 73 8.84 21.95 -1.70
N ILE A 74 8.73 20.67 -2.06
CA ILE A 74 7.91 19.68 -1.36
C ILE A 74 8.75 19.06 -0.23
N THR A 75 8.70 19.67 0.96
CA THR A 75 9.56 19.28 2.10
C THR A 75 8.89 18.29 3.06
N LYS A 76 7.66 17.86 2.76
CA LYS A 76 6.89 16.88 3.52
C LYS A 76 6.40 15.80 2.57
N ALA A 77 6.07 14.64 3.12
CA ALA A 77 5.43 13.58 2.34
C ALA A 77 4.06 14.08 1.87
N GLU A 78 3.85 14.13 0.56
CA GLU A 78 2.64 14.66 -0.06
C GLU A 78 2.12 13.71 -1.15
N LYS A 79 0.78 13.59 -1.24
CA LYS A 79 0.09 13.09 -2.43
C LYS A 79 -0.26 14.32 -3.28
N LEU A 80 0.23 14.34 -4.51
CA LEU A 80 -0.06 15.39 -5.49
C LEU A 80 -0.90 14.81 -6.63
N ASN A 81 -1.63 15.68 -7.32
CA ASN A 81 -2.48 15.31 -8.45
C ASN A 81 -2.14 16.22 -9.64
N LEU A 82 -1.78 15.62 -10.78
CA LEU A 82 -1.70 16.31 -12.06
C LEU A 82 -3.07 16.25 -12.72
N GLU A 83 -3.68 17.40 -12.95
CA GLU A 83 -4.91 17.55 -13.72
C GLU A 83 -4.61 18.20 -15.06
N VAL A 84 -5.16 17.65 -16.14
CA VAL A 84 -5.06 18.20 -17.49
C VAL A 84 -6.44 18.34 -18.08
N ALA A 85 -6.77 19.57 -18.50
CA ALA A 85 -8.01 19.92 -19.16
C ALA A 85 -7.78 20.18 -20.65
N VAL A 86 -8.62 19.58 -21.49
CA VAL A 86 -8.65 19.76 -22.94
C VAL A 86 -10.09 20.07 -23.32
N ASP A 87 -10.34 21.30 -23.76
CA ASP A 87 -11.71 21.81 -23.97
C ASP A 87 -12.57 21.64 -22.70
N HIS A 88 -13.71 20.95 -22.77
CA HIS A 88 -14.59 20.67 -21.63
C HIS A 88 -14.27 19.35 -20.91
N HIS A 89 -13.21 18.65 -21.29
CA HIS A 89 -12.84 17.35 -20.75
C HIS A 89 -11.61 17.45 -19.85
N MET A 90 -11.54 16.55 -18.87
CA MET A 90 -10.49 16.56 -17.88
C MET A 90 -10.10 15.13 -17.51
N ASN A 91 -8.80 14.92 -17.32
CA ASN A 91 -8.26 13.69 -16.73
C ASN A 91 -7.19 14.05 -15.70
N ASN A 92 -6.93 13.16 -14.75
CA ASN A 92 -5.95 13.41 -13.72
C ASN A 92 -5.18 12.15 -13.31
N TRP A 93 -4.02 12.37 -12.68
CA TRP A 93 -3.10 11.33 -12.25
C TRP A 93 -2.48 11.70 -10.90
N ASP A 94 -2.61 10.80 -9.94
CA ASP A 94 -1.97 10.94 -8.64
C ASP A 94 -0.50 10.53 -8.70
N PHE A 95 0.34 11.24 -7.96
CA PHE A 95 1.73 10.86 -7.71
C PHE A 95 2.14 11.29 -6.29
N TRP A 96 3.19 10.67 -5.76
CA TRP A 96 3.66 10.89 -4.39
C TRP A 96 5.06 11.46 -4.41
N VAL A 97 5.28 12.42 -3.53
CA VAL A 97 6.59 13.04 -3.34
C VAL A 97 6.97 12.91 -1.88
N TYR A 98 8.15 12.33 -1.63
CA TYR A 98 8.68 12.11 -0.31
C TYR A 98 9.97 12.93 -0.10
N PRO A 99 10.24 13.42 1.12
CA PRO A 99 11.53 14.01 1.44
C PRO A 99 12.67 13.00 1.19
N ALA A 100 13.72 13.42 0.48
CA ALA A 100 14.93 12.62 0.30
C ALA A 100 15.58 12.28 1.65
N GLU A 101 15.57 13.26 2.56
CA GLU A 101 16.09 13.16 3.92
C GLU A 101 14.98 13.27 4.97
N HIS A 102 15.12 12.45 6.02
CA HIS A 102 14.23 12.45 7.18
C HIS A 102 14.99 12.96 8.40
N PRO A 103 14.35 13.73 9.30
CA PRO A 103 14.95 14.07 10.58
C PRO A 103 15.41 12.81 11.31
N THR A 104 16.64 12.83 11.84
CA THR A 104 17.17 11.73 12.63
C THR A 104 16.25 11.49 13.83
N LEU A 105 15.60 10.33 13.86
CA LEU A 105 14.86 9.88 15.02
C LEU A 105 15.87 9.20 15.94
N ASN A 106 16.07 9.75 17.15
CA ASN A 106 16.84 9.04 18.16
C ASN A 106 16.11 7.73 18.43
N LYS A 107 16.74 6.58 18.11
CA LYS A 107 16.09 5.27 18.14
C LYS A 107 15.58 4.87 19.53
N GLY A 108 15.95 5.62 20.58
CA GLY A 108 15.27 5.67 21.87
C GLY A 108 14.92 4.29 22.44
N ASP A 109 13.74 4.20 23.04
CA ASP A 109 13.24 3.02 23.78
C ASP A 109 12.55 1.96 22.90
N ILE A 110 12.72 2.00 21.57
CA ILE A 110 12.13 1.00 20.67
C ILE A 110 13.17 -0.07 20.37
N TYR A 111 12.87 -1.30 20.74
CA TYR A 111 13.64 -2.45 20.31
C TYR A 111 13.20 -2.89 18.91
N PHE A 112 14.09 -2.72 17.94
CA PHE A 112 13.91 -3.23 16.58
C PHE A 112 14.51 -4.63 16.48
N CYS A 113 13.71 -5.61 16.06
CA CYS A 113 14.14 -6.98 15.85
C CYS A 113 13.54 -7.57 14.56
N ASN A 114 14.12 -8.68 14.10
CA ASN A 114 13.64 -9.45 12.94
C ASN A 114 13.18 -10.87 13.34
N LYS A 115 13.03 -11.11 14.64
CA LYS A 115 12.49 -12.32 15.24
C LYS A 115 11.88 -11.96 16.59
N LEU A 116 10.86 -12.70 16.98
CA LEU A 116 10.26 -12.58 18.31
C LEU A 116 11.09 -13.45 19.28
N ASP A 117 12.21 -12.90 19.74
CA ASP A 117 13.16 -13.60 20.62
C ASP A 117 12.92 -13.29 22.12
N GLU A 118 13.68 -13.95 22.98
CA GLU A 118 13.63 -13.77 24.45
C GLU A 118 13.82 -12.30 24.86
N LYS A 119 14.60 -11.53 24.10
CA LYS A 119 14.80 -10.10 24.37
C LYS A 119 13.53 -9.30 24.04
N ALA A 120 12.89 -9.57 22.91
CA ALA A 120 11.60 -8.96 22.57
C ALA A 120 10.55 -9.28 23.64
N GLU A 121 10.48 -10.55 24.08
CA GLU A 121 9.58 -10.99 25.14
C GLU A 121 9.83 -10.26 26.46
N SER A 122 11.08 -10.20 26.93
CA SER A 122 11.46 -9.47 28.15
C SER A 122 11.03 -8.01 28.09
N ILE A 123 11.35 -7.32 26.99
CA ILE A 123 11.01 -5.91 26.81
C ILE A 123 9.50 -5.69 26.82
N LEU A 124 8.72 -6.58 26.19
CA LEU A 124 7.25 -6.52 26.24
C LEU A 124 6.72 -6.76 27.65
N ASN A 125 7.28 -7.70 28.40
CA ASN A 125 6.90 -7.98 29.78
C ASN A 125 7.22 -6.82 30.74
N ASP A 126 8.27 -6.05 30.45
CA ASP A 126 8.68 -4.87 31.21
C ASP A 126 7.93 -3.59 30.83
N GLY A 127 7.04 -3.65 29.82
CA GLY A 127 6.25 -2.49 29.39
C GLY A 127 6.88 -1.64 28.28
N GLY A 128 7.97 -2.12 27.69
CA GLY A 128 8.68 -1.47 26.59
C GLY A 128 7.98 -1.55 25.23
N LYS A 129 8.66 -1.04 24.21
CA LYS A 129 8.15 -0.98 22.82
C LYS A 129 9.01 -1.86 21.91
N VAL A 130 8.37 -2.68 21.10
CA VAL A 130 9.04 -3.54 20.12
C VAL A 130 8.50 -3.27 18.72
N PHE A 131 9.41 -3.12 17.76
CA PHE A 131 9.10 -3.18 16.32
C PHE A 131 9.68 -4.47 15.76
N LEU A 132 8.81 -5.38 15.33
CA LEU A 132 9.19 -6.64 14.69
C LEU A 132 9.07 -6.50 13.16
N SER A 133 10.21 -6.54 12.49
CA SER A 133 10.31 -6.73 11.04
C SER A 133 10.14 -8.22 10.72
N ALA A 134 8.96 -8.60 10.27
CA ALA A 134 8.57 -9.99 10.01
C ALA A 134 8.74 -10.41 8.54
N ALA A 135 9.35 -9.56 7.71
CA ALA A 135 9.56 -9.86 6.30
C ALA A 135 10.40 -11.14 6.13
N GLY A 136 9.85 -12.13 5.40
CA GLY A 136 10.50 -13.39 5.10
C GLY A 136 10.41 -14.46 6.20
N ILE A 137 9.81 -14.16 7.37
CA ILE A 137 9.72 -15.10 8.50
C ILE A 137 8.28 -15.48 8.87
N VAL A 138 7.26 -14.99 8.14
CA VAL A 138 5.87 -15.36 8.42
C VAL A 138 5.61 -16.81 7.99
N GLU A 139 5.09 -17.60 8.92
CA GLU A 139 4.72 -18.99 8.72
C GLU A 139 3.20 -19.19 8.64
N ASN A 140 2.40 -18.49 9.46
CA ASN A 140 0.94 -18.48 9.35
C ASN A 140 0.46 -17.37 8.40
N GLY A 141 0.03 -17.77 7.19
CA GLY A 141 -0.31 -16.87 6.10
C GLY A 141 0.61 -16.97 4.89
N LYS A 142 1.69 -17.78 4.97
CA LYS A 142 2.62 -18.01 3.83
C LYS A 142 1.97 -18.68 2.62
N ASP A 143 0.83 -19.34 2.81
CA ASP A 143 0.01 -19.94 1.76
C ASP A 143 -0.86 -18.91 1.02
N VAL A 144 -0.95 -17.68 1.53
CA VAL A 144 -1.58 -16.54 0.87
C VAL A 144 -0.53 -15.80 0.04
N VAL A 145 -0.60 -15.93 -1.28
CA VAL A 145 0.32 -15.23 -2.19
C VAL A 145 -0.31 -13.89 -2.60
N GLN A 146 0.18 -12.81 -2.00
CA GLN A 146 -0.27 -11.44 -2.25
C GLN A 146 0.52 -10.80 -3.40
N TYR A 147 -0.17 -10.25 -4.39
CA TYR A 147 0.36 -9.29 -5.36
C TYR A 147 -0.35 -7.94 -5.20
N PHE A 148 0.22 -6.88 -5.76
CA PHE A 148 -0.46 -5.59 -5.85
C PHE A 148 -1.70 -5.68 -6.76
N ASN A 149 -1.58 -6.42 -7.86
CA ASN A 149 -2.70 -6.66 -8.75
C ASN A 149 -3.70 -7.64 -8.11
N PRO A 150 -5.01 -7.36 -8.20
CA PRO A 150 -6.02 -8.21 -7.59
C PRO A 150 -6.15 -9.54 -8.31
N VAL A 151 -6.84 -10.50 -7.66
CA VAL A 151 -7.36 -11.73 -8.29
C VAL A 151 -7.98 -11.41 -9.65
N PHE A 152 -7.56 -12.15 -10.69
CA PHE A 152 -8.22 -12.12 -11.98
C PHE A 152 -9.37 -13.13 -12.02
N TRP A 153 -10.59 -12.62 -12.18
CA TRP A 153 -11.84 -13.35 -12.45
C TRP A 153 -12.29 -14.38 -11.39
N ASN A 154 -11.57 -15.49 -11.19
CA ASN A 154 -12.03 -16.57 -10.30
C ASN A 154 -10.89 -17.51 -9.83
N THR A 155 -10.40 -17.35 -8.59
CA THR A 155 -9.34 -18.23 -8.06
C THR A 155 -9.74 -19.71 -8.01
N SER A 156 -11.02 -20.04 -7.78
CA SER A 156 -11.49 -21.43 -7.71
C SER A 156 -11.33 -22.15 -9.05
N TRP A 157 -11.73 -21.52 -10.16
CA TRP A 157 -11.53 -22.07 -11.52
C TRP A 157 -10.06 -22.22 -11.90
N PHE A 158 -9.20 -21.37 -11.35
CA PHE A 158 -7.75 -21.48 -11.54
C PHE A 158 -7.06 -22.38 -10.50
N LYS A 159 -7.79 -23.28 -9.83
CA LYS A 159 -7.24 -24.22 -8.83
C LYS A 159 -6.48 -23.51 -7.71
N MET A 160 -7.01 -22.36 -7.26
CA MET A 160 -6.42 -21.50 -6.24
C MET A 160 -5.00 -21.06 -6.57
N ARG A 161 -4.74 -20.74 -7.85
CA ARG A 161 -3.49 -20.11 -8.25
C ARG A 161 -3.45 -18.64 -7.80
N PRO A 162 -2.25 -18.13 -7.44
CA PRO A 162 -2.05 -16.72 -7.14
C PRO A 162 -2.45 -15.77 -8.28
N PRO A 163 -2.72 -14.49 -7.97
CA PRO A 163 -2.73 -13.88 -6.63
C PRO A 163 -3.95 -14.28 -5.80
N HIS A 164 -3.83 -14.22 -4.47
CA HIS A 164 -4.90 -14.57 -3.52
C HIS A 164 -5.60 -13.35 -2.90
N THR A 165 -5.16 -12.13 -3.21
CA THR A 165 -5.66 -10.89 -2.61
C THR A 165 -6.35 -9.98 -3.63
N LEU A 166 -7.28 -9.14 -3.17
CA LEU A 166 -8.08 -8.21 -3.99
C LEU A 166 -7.64 -6.74 -3.88
N GLY A 167 -6.65 -6.48 -3.03
CA GLY A 167 -6.23 -5.14 -2.61
C GLY A 167 -6.04 -5.10 -1.10
N MET A 168 -6.03 -3.90 -0.53
CA MET A 168 -5.94 -3.72 0.92
C MET A 168 -6.84 -2.61 1.42
N LEU A 169 -7.12 -2.65 2.72
CA LEU A 169 -7.76 -1.59 3.47
C LEU A 169 -6.80 -1.04 4.52
N CYS A 170 -6.79 0.27 4.72
CA CYS A 170 -6.15 0.92 5.85
C CYS A 170 -6.97 2.12 6.31
N ASN A 171 -6.77 2.59 7.54
CA ASN A 171 -7.39 3.83 8.02
C ASN A 171 -6.43 5.00 7.81
N PRO A 172 -6.61 5.86 6.80
CA PRO A 172 -5.68 6.96 6.51
C PRO A 172 -5.60 8.00 7.63
N GLN A 173 -6.61 8.07 8.51
CA GLN A 173 -6.59 8.94 9.69
C GLN A 173 -5.83 8.33 10.88
N HIS A 174 -5.37 7.08 10.79
CA HIS A 174 -4.60 6.46 11.87
C HIS A 174 -3.25 7.20 12.06
N PRO A 175 -2.82 7.50 13.30
CA PRO A 175 -1.60 8.26 13.54
C PRO A 175 -0.33 7.64 12.94
N ALA A 176 -0.31 6.32 12.74
CA ALA A 176 0.76 5.60 12.06
C ALA A 176 1.05 6.10 10.62
N PHE A 177 0.05 6.67 9.95
CA PHE A 177 0.15 7.17 8.56
C PHE A 177 0.24 8.70 8.48
N THR A 178 0.41 9.41 9.60
CA THR A 178 0.48 10.89 9.61
C THR A 178 1.58 11.45 8.70
N ASN A 179 2.68 10.71 8.50
CA ASN A 179 3.76 11.11 7.59
C ASN A 179 3.82 10.19 6.36
N PHE A 180 2.73 9.51 6.01
CA PHE A 180 2.61 8.66 4.84
C PHE A 180 1.23 8.88 4.20
N PRO A 181 1.08 9.87 3.30
CA PRO A 181 -0.19 10.16 2.64
C PRO A 181 -0.75 8.93 1.95
N THR A 182 -1.92 8.49 2.42
CA THR A 182 -2.59 7.30 1.91
C THR A 182 -4.10 7.49 1.93
N GLU A 183 -4.79 6.55 1.32
CA GLU A 183 -6.23 6.49 1.20
C GLU A 183 -6.75 5.22 1.89
N PHE A 184 -8.06 5.04 1.90
CA PHE A 184 -8.68 3.86 2.53
C PHE A 184 -8.31 2.54 1.82
N HIS A 185 -7.85 2.61 0.57
CA HIS A 185 -7.42 1.48 -0.25
C HIS A 185 -6.00 1.68 -0.80
N SER A 186 -5.42 0.62 -1.38
CA SER A 186 -4.16 0.72 -2.11
C SER A 186 -4.24 1.66 -3.31
N ASN A 187 -3.10 2.28 -3.62
CA ASN A 187 -2.82 3.08 -4.80
C ASN A 187 -1.31 2.90 -5.10
N LEU A 188 -0.77 3.50 -6.17
CA LEU A 188 0.53 3.12 -6.73
C LEU A 188 1.73 3.27 -5.79
N GLN A 189 1.67 4.13 -4.77
CA GLN A 189 2.70 4.25 -3.74
C GLN A 189 2.88 2.98 -2.90
N TRP A 190 1.88 2.11 -2.87
CA TRP A 190 1.95 0.84 -2.15
C TRP A 190 2.61 -0.28 -2.94
N TRP A 191 2.91 -0.10 -4.23
CA TRP A 191 3.43 -1.15 -5.11
C TRP A 191 4.65 -1.86 -4.52
N GLU A 192 5.72 -1.11 -4.20
CA GLU A 192 6.95 -1.68 -3.66
C GLU A 192 6.82 -2.20 -2.23
N ILE A 193 5.76 -1.82 -1.50
CA ILE A 193 5.52 -2.19 -0.11
C ILE A 193 4.67 -3.46 -0.03
N LEU A 194 3.79 -3.72 -1.00
CA LEU A 194 2.79 -4.79 -0.93
C LEU A 194 3.00 -5.88 -1.98
N ASP A 195 3.56 -5.57 -3.15
CA ASP A 195 3.73 -6.57 -4.18
C ASP A 195 4.66 -7.69 -3.70
N ARG A 196 4.16 -8.94 -3.80
CA ARG A 196 4.91 -10.16 -3.46
C ARG A 196 5.41 -10.22 -2.01
N GLN A 197 4.76 -9.51 -1.10
CA GLN A 197 5.07 -9.59 0.33
C GLN A 197 4.28 -10.70 1.03
N GLN A 198 4.83 -11.19 2.14
CA GLN A 198 4.12 -12.10 3.02
C GLN A 198 2.99 -11.38 3.76
N VAL A 199 1.92 -12.11 4.06
CA VAL A 199 0.82 -11.64 4.90
C VAL A 199 0.70 -12.56 6.12
N MET A 200 0.18 -12.01 7.21
CA MET A 200 -0.07 -12.72 8.46
C MET A 200 -1.55 -13.09 8.54
N ASN A 201 -1.86 -14.35 8.82
CA ASN A 201 -3.23 -14.81 9.04
C ASN A 201 -3.65 -14.56 10.51
N LEU A 202 -4.69 -13.75 10.69
CA LEU A 202 -5.20 -13.30 11.99
C LEU A 202 -6.35 -14.17 12.52
N GLU A 203 -6.52 -15.39 12.03
CA GLU A 203 -7.59 -16.30 12.47
C GLU A 203 -7.62 -16.51 13.99
N LEU A 204 -6.45 -16.63 14.62
CA LEU A 204 -6.32 -16.84 16.08
C LEU A 204 -6.38 -15.53 16.88
N PHE A 205 -6.41 -14.37 16.22
CA PHE A 205 -6.47 -13.07 16.89
C PHE A 205 -7.91 -12.76 17.35
N PRO A 206 -8.09 -11.95 18.40
CA PRO A 206 -9.42 -11.55 18.87
C PRO A 206 -10.31 -11.07 17.73
N SER A 207 -11.60 -11.43 17.74
CA SER A 207 -12.53 -11.11 16.63
C SER A 207 -12.64 -9.61 16.32
N LYS A 208 -12.45 -8.76 17.33
CA LYS A 208 -12.44 -7.29 17.21
C LYS A 208 -11.09 -6.70 16.79
N PHE A 209 -10.04 -7.52 16.66
CA PHE A 209 -8.71 -7.07 16.26
C PHE A 209 -8.74 -6.56 14.81
N LYS A 210 -8.23 -5.34 14.60
CA LYS A 210 -8.14 -4.70 13.29
C LYS A 210 -6.67 -4.36 13.02
N PRO A 211 -6.06 -4.90 11.95
CA PRO A 211 -4.72 -4.49 11.58
C PRO A 211 -4.71 -3.07 11.00
N LEU A 212 -3.51 -2.49 10.91
CA LEU A 212 -3.31 -1.16 10.33
C LEU A 212 -3.32 -1.21 8.80
N ILE A 213 -2.81 -2.31 8.22
CA ILE A 213 -2.90 -2.61 6.78
C ILE A 213 -3.50 -4.02 6.65
N GLN A 214 -4.70 -4.09 6.09
CA GLN A 214 -5.49 -5.31 5.92
C GLN A 214 -5.59 -5.70 4.45
N PRO A 215 -4.82 -6.67 3.96
CA PRO A 215 -5.11 -7.30 2.68
C PRO A 215 -6.50 -7.92 2.68
N ILE A 216 -7.20 -7.81 1.55
CA ILE A 216 -8.49 -8.47 1.34
C ILE A 216 -8.21 -9.81 0.67
N ASP A 217 -8.49 -10.91 1.36
CA ASP A 217 -8.33 -12.26 0.81
C ASP A 217 -9.37 -12.54 -0.29
N THR A 218 -9.16 -13.61 -1.05
CA THR A 218 -10.13 -14.08 -2.04
C THR A 218 -11.48 -14.38 -1.39
N TRP A 219 -12.56 -14.03 -2.08
CA TRP A 219 -13.93 -14.17 -1.57
C TRP A 219 -14.34 -15.62 -1.28
N PHE A 220 -13.58 -16.61 -1.75
CA PHE A 220 -13.82 -18.03 -1.44
C PHE A 220 -13.37 -18.43 -0.02
N LEU A 221 -12.34 -17.76 0.53
CA LEU A 221 -11.76 -18.10 1.83
C LEU A 221 -11.96 -17.00 2.86
N ASN A 222 -11.88 -15.75 2.43
CA ASN A 222 -12.17 -14.57 3.23
C ASN A 222 -11.44 -14.56 4.59
N ARG A 223 -10.17 -14.98 4.60
CA ARG A 223 -9.35 -15.00 5.83
C ARG A 223 -9.09 -13.57 6.29
N ARG A 224 -8.97 -13.39 7.61
CA ARG A 224 -8.54 -12.12 8.19
C ARG A 224 -7.03 -12.01 8.05
N LEU A 225 -6.55 -11.11 7.19
CA LEU A 225 -5.13 -10.96 6.89
C LEU A 225 -4.57 -9.65 7.44
N ALA A 226 -3.25 -9.57 7.62
CA ALA A 226 -2.54 -8.35 7.94
C ALA A 226 -1.17 -8.28 7.26
N VAL A 227 -0.77 -7.07 6.87
CA VAL A 227 0.63 -6.74 6.56
C VAL A 227 1.27 -5.95 7.70
N LEU A 228 0.49 -5.12 8.39
CA LEU A 228 0.95 -4.29 9.49
C LEU A 228 -0.10 -4.28 10.59
N PHE A 229 0.30 -4.50 11.83
CA PHE A 229 -0.58 -4.34 12.98
C PHE A 229 0.15 -3.82 14.21
N GLU A 230 -0.62 -3.29 15.16
CA GLU A 230 -0.18 -2.99 16.52
C GLU A 230 -0.99 -3.77 17.55
N ALA A 231 -0.37 -4.12 18.68
CA ALA A 231 -1.01 -4.85 19.76
C ALA A 231 -0.40 -4.48 21.12
N LYS A 232 -1.19 -4.60 22.19
CA LYS A 232 -0.68 -4.66 23.55
C LYS A 232 -0.36 -6.13 23.86
N VAL A 233 0.90 -6.41 24.22
CA VAL A 233 1.36 -7.77 24.54
C VAL A 233 2.05 -7.71 25.90
N GLY A 234 1.54 -8.46 26.87
CA GLY A 234 1.92 -8.30 28.27
C GLY A 234 1.67 -6.85 28.75
N LYS A 235 2.71 -6.21 29.30
CA LYS A 235 2.65 -4.80 29.71
C LYS A 235 3.04 -3.84 28.58
N GLY A 236 3.67 -4.37 27.53
CA GLY A 236 4.34 -3.61 26.48
C GLY A 236 3.48 -3.41 25.24
N LYS A 237 4.12 -2.84 24.22
CA LYS A 237 3.48 -2.44 22.95
C LYS A 237 4.28 -2.97 21.78
N LEU A 238 3.60 -3.70 20.91
CA LEU A 238 4.19 -4.35 19.76
C LEU A 238 3.67 -3.73 18.46
N MET A 239 4.57 -3.47 17.52
CA MET A 239 4.28 -3.22 16.11
C MET A 239 4.90 -4.37 15.30
N VAL A 240 4.12 -4.99 14.41
CA VAL A 240 4.60 -6.06 13.52
C VAL A 240 4.34 -5.68 12.07
N CYS A 241 5.36 -5.76 11.23
CA CYS A 241 5.27 -5.49 9.79
C CYS A 241 5.84 -6.67 8.99
N SER A 242 5.04 -7.31 8.14
CA SER A 242 5.49 -8.39 7.26
C SER A 242 6.01 -7.92 5.90
N ALA A 243 5.87 -6.63 5.58
CA ALA A 243 6.50 -6.03 4.42
C ALA A 243 7.97 -5.69 4.71
N ASP A 244 8.84 -5.90 3.73
CA ASP A 244 10.24 -5.49 3.83
C ASP A 244 10.37 -3.96 3.81
N LEU A 245 10.69 -3.39 4.97
CA LEU A 245 10.97 -1.96 5.15
C LEU A 245 12.43 -1.71 5.54
N GLN A 246 13.36 -2.63 5.23
CA GLN A 246 14.76 -2.53 5.68
C GLN A 246 15.76 -2.62 4.53
N ASN A 247 15.47 -3.38 3.48
CA ASN A 247 16.43 -3.59 2.39
C ASN A 247 16.22 -2.58 1.24
N ASN A 248 17.35 -2.16 0.65
CA ASN A 248 17.42 -1.30 -0.55
C ASN A 248 16.57 -0.02 -0.47
N LEU A 249 16.51 0.61 0.71
CA LEU A 249 15.65 1.77 0.95
C LEU A 249 16.00 3.02 0.12
N ASN A 250 17.23 3.10 -0.41
CA ASN A 250 17.62 4.18 -1.31
C ASN A 250 16.90 4.10 -2.67
N GLU A 251 16.44 2.91 -3.06
CA GLU A 251 15.68 2.67 -4.30
C GLU A 251 14.17 2.54 -4.04
N ARG A 252 13.76 2.54 -2.77
CA ARG A 252 12.40 2.26 -2.31
C ARG A 252 11.86 3.41 -1.45
N PRO A 253 11.55 4.56 -2.06
CA PRO A 253 11.20 5.79 -1.34
C PRO A 253 9.90 5.68 -0.54
N ALA A 254 8.91 4.90 -1.00
CA ALA A 254 7.67 4.68 -0.26
C ALA A 254 7.90 3.81 0.98
N ALA A 255 8.71 2.75 0.87
CA ALA A 255 9.09 1.91 2.00
C ALA A 255 9.89 2.71 3.05
N LYS A 256 10.86 3.52 2.60
CA LYS A 256 11.62 4.44 3.47
C LYS A 256 10.69 5.41 4.20
N GLN A 257 9.75 6.02 3.48
CA GLN A 257 8.78 6.95 4.07
C GLN A 257 7.83 6.26 5.06
N LEU A 258 7.33 5.07 4.74
CA LEU A 258 6.45 4.32 5.64
C LEU A 258 7.20 3.98 6.94
N LEU A 259 8.43 3.46 6.85
CA LEU A 259 9.27 3.17 8.02
C LEU A 259 9.43 4.41 8.92
N TYR A 260 9.70 5.57 8.33
CA TYR A 260 9.80 6.83 9.06
C TYR A 260 8.47 7.17 9.76
N SER A 261 7.34 7.06 9.06
CA SER A 261 6.02 7.35 9.63
C SER A 261 5.68 6.44 10.82
N LEU A 262 5.92 5.13 10.68
CA LEU A 262 5.70 4.14 11.73
C LEU A 262 6.61 4.39 12.95
N THR A 263 7.88 4.65 12.70
CA THR A 263 8.87 4.90 13.74
C THR A 263 8.52 6.16 14.54
N LYS A 264 8.20 7.27 13.85
CA LYS A 264 7.76 8.53 14.48
C LYS A 264 6.47 8.35 15.27
N TYR A 265 5.54 7.54 14.78
CA TYR A 265 4.32 7.19 15.51
C TYR A 265 4.64 6.44 16.80
N MET A 266 5.49 5.41 16.77
CA MET A 266 5.89 4.64 17.95
C MET A 266 6.63 5.47 19.00
N PHE A 267 7.37 6.51 18.59
CA PHE A 267 7.97 7.47 19.52
C PHE A 267 6.95 8.39 20.19
N SER A 268 5.83 8.65 19.53
CA SER A 268 4.81 9.54 20.08
C SER A 268 4.00 8.90 21.22
N GLY A 269 3.38 9.73 22.05
CA GLY A 269 2.39 9.27 23.03
C GLY A 269 1.11 8.69 22.39
N LYS A 270 0.92 8.85 21.08
CA LYS A 270 -0.22 8.28 20.34
C LYS A 270 -0.07 6.78 20.12
N PHE A 271 1.13 6.21 20.19
CA PHE A 271 1.32 4.77 20.11
C PHE A 271 0.84 4.11 21.41
N ASN A 272 -0.41 3.67 21.38
CA ASN A 272 -1.15 3.21 22.54
C ASN A 272 -2.17 2.12 22.15
N PRO A 273 -1.69 0.98 21.61
CA PRO A 273 -2.56 -0.10 21.17
C PRO A 273 -3.44 -0.56 22.32
N LYS A 274 -4.74 -0.73 22.04
CA LYS A 274 -5.76 -1.05 23.05
C LYS A 274 -6.15 -2.52 23.10
N VAL A 275 -5.97 -3.23 21.98
CA VAL A 275 -6.32 -4.64 21.92
C VAL A 275 -5.17 -5.45 22.47
N GLU A 276 -5.45 -6.19 23.53
CA GLU A 276 -4.53 -7.16 24.12
C GLU A 276 -4.51 -8.43 23.26
N VAL A 277 -3.31 -8.90 22.96
CA VAL A 277 -3.07 -10.16 22.24
C VAL A 277 -2.04 -10.94 23.04
N ASP A 278 -2.32 -12.21 23.27
CA ASP A 278 -1.43 -13.10 24.00
C ASP A 278 -0.12 -13.30 23.21
N TYR A 279 1.00 -13.39 23.91
CA TYR A 279 2.31 -13.55 23.26
C TYR A 279 2.35 -14.80 22.39
N ALA A 280 1.76 -15.90 22.88
CA ALA A 280 1.66 -17.16 22.15
C ALA A 280 0.88 -17.03 20.84
N VAL A 281 -0.16 -16.19 20.79
CA VAL A 281 -0.94 -15.93 19.55
C VAL A 281 -0.11 -15.17 18.52
N VAL A 282 0.74 -14.24 18.97
CA VAL A 282 1.67 -13.53 18.08
C VAL A 282 2.79 -14.46 17.61
N ALA A 283 3.40 -15.22 18.53
CA ALA A 283 4.48 -16.16 18.24
C ALA A 283 4.04 -17.22 17.21
N GLU A 284 2.79 -17.66 17.30
CA GLU A 284 2.16 -18.60 16.37
C GLU A 284 2.35 -18.20 14.90
N LEU A 285 2.35 -16.91 14.58
CA LEU A 285 2.53 -16.41 13.22
C LEU A 285 3.88 -16.83 12.60
N PHE A 286 4.89 -17.12 13.41
CA PHE A 286 6.27 -17.37 12.98
C PHE A 286 6.73 -18.82 13.26
N GLU A 287 5.87 -19.64 13.85
CA GLU A 287 6.18 -21.04 14.15
C GLU A 287 6.08 -21.92 12.88
N LYS A 288 7.15 -22.66 12.61
CA LYS A 288 7.17 -23.73 11.60
C LYS A 288 6.41 -24.94 12.12
N LYS A 289 5.13 -25.02 11.79
CA LYS A 289 4.27 -26.16 12.10
C LYS A 289 3.29 -26.46 10.97
N GLU A 290 2.91 -27.72 10.86
CA GLU A 290 1.83 -28.11 9.96
C GLU A 290 0.51 -27.56 10.52
N ARG A 291 -0.09 -26.66 9.76
CA ARG A 291 -1.45 -26.19 10.00
C ARG A 291 -2.32 -26.99 9.05
N PRO A 292 -3.31 -27.77 9.52
CA PRO A 292 -4.25 -28.40 8.60
C PRO A 292 -4.86 -27.28 7.75
N PRO A 293 -4.90 -27.42 6.42
CA PRO A 293 -5.55 -26.41 5.61
C PRO A 293 -6.99 -26.31 6.10
N ALA A 294 -7.46 -25.10 6.39
CA ALA A 294 -8.86 -24.89 6.77
C ALA A 294 -9.82 -25.49 5.72
N ILE A 295 -9.37 -25.58 4.47
CA ILE A 295 -10.15 -26.02 3.31
C ILE A 295 -9.30 -26.92 2.40
N LYS A 296 -9.84 -28.09 2.02
CA LYS A 296 -9.25 -28.93 0.95
C LYS A 296 -9.49 -28.26 -0.40
N PHE A 297 -8.44 -27.71 -1.00
CA PHE A 297 -8.50 -27.01 -2.29
C PHE A 297 -8.72 -27.92 -3.52
N TYR A 298 -8.67 -29.23 -3.31
CA TYR A 298 -8.90 -30.22 -4.36
C TYR A 298 -10.09 -31.10 -3.99
N THR A 299 -11.01 -31.23 -4.93
CA THR A 299 -12.11 -32.19 -4.86
C THR A 299 -12.12 -33.01 -6.14
N THR A 300 -12.46 -34.29 -6.03
CA THR A 300 -12.74 -35.16 -7.18
C THR A 300 -14.22 -35.10 -7.59
N GLN A 301 -15.04 -34.36 -6.84
CA GLN A 301 -16.46 -34.16 -7.15
C GLN A 301 -16.63 -33.10 -8.24
N SER A 302 -17.56 -33.32 -9.16
CA SER A 302 -18.03 -32.31 -10.10
C SER A 302 -18.56 -31.09 -9.34
N THR A 303 -18.42 -29.90 -9.92
CA THR A 303 -19.03 -28.68 -9.38
C THR A 303 -20.55 -28.83 -9.36
N ASP A 304 -21.24 -28.15 -8.44
CA ASP A 304 -22.69 -28.36 -8.22
C ASP A 304 -23.54 -28.11 -9.48
N ASP A 305 -23.08 -27.21 -10.35
CA ASP A 305 -23.64 -26.91 -11.67
C ASP A 305 -23.43 -28.02 -12.72
N LEU A 306 -22.47 -28.92 -12.49
CA LEU A 306 -22.16 -30.08 -13.34
C LEU A 306 -22.61 -31.41 -12.73
N LYS A 307 -23.22 -31.39 -11.54
CA LYS A 307 -23.82 -32.60 -10.97
C LYS A 307 -25.11 -32.88 -11.74
N PRO A 308 -25.30 -34.10 -12.30
CA PRO A 308 -26.56 -34.44 -12.93
C PRO A 308 -27.68 -34.24 -11.90
N ASN A 309 -28.74 -33.52 -12.28
CA ASN A 309 -29.93 -33.38 -11.45
C ASN A 309 -30.42 -34.77 -11.08
N ILE A 310 -30.19 -35.17 -9.83
CA ILE A 310 -30.76 -36.39 -9.29
C ILE A 310 -32.25 -36.11 -9.16
N LYS A 311 -33.04 -36.68 -10.07
CA LYS A 311 -34.50 -36.77 -9.96
C LYS A 311 -34.88 -37.68 -8.80
#